data_AF-A0A060THD0-F1
#
_entry.id   AF-A0A060THD0-F1
#
_cell.length_a   1.000
_cell.length_b   1.000
_cell.length_c   1.000
_cell.angle_alpha   90.00
_cell.angle_beta   90.00
_cell.angle_gamma   90.00
#
_symmetry.space_group_name_H-M   'P 1'
#
loop_
_entity.id
_entity.type
_entity.pdbx_description
1 polymer ?
#
loop_
_entity_poly.entity_id
_entity_poly.type
_entity_poly.pdbx_seq_one_letter_code
_entity_poly.pdbx_strand_id
1 'polypeptide(L)'
;MLYSLLTRFDPLFVIPDGNARFKALSMPGAFRQALSVPTIGQGQSAGHDLAKLVDRAKASGKLLVIFAEGTTTNGRGLLAMPDKGTTILNTATGRVYASAVRYNPPRGCSPVPQTAVRWLWGLVSCTGVSCTLRMSAPVEGKQTVAESICRVGRLRQLGLSAKDKVDFYQAWKKYH
;
A
#
# COMPACT_ATOMS: atom_id res chain seq x y z
N MET A 1 8.02 -25.57 5.56
CA MET A 1 7.70 -25.04 4.21
C MET A 1 7.27 -23.57 4.20
N LEU A 2 6.46 -23.08 5.16
CA LEU A 2 6.13 -21.63 5.25
C LEU A 2 7.36 -20.73 5.53
N TYR A 3 8.29 -21.18 6.37
CA TYR A 3 9.51 -20.42 6.70
C TYR A 3 10.43 -20.17 5.49
N SER A 4 10.47 -21.08 4.51
CA SER A 4 11.34 -20.95 3.32
C SER A 4 10.78 -19.98 2.27
N LEU A 5 9.46 -19.80 2.22
CA LEU A 5 8.82 -18.79 1.35
C LEU A 5 8.97 -17.38 1.92
N LEU A 6 8.85 -17.24 3.24
CA LEU A 6 9.03 -15.97 3.95
C LEU A 6 10.47 -15.44 3.85
N THR A 7 11.47 -16.33 3.79
CA THR A 7 12.87 -15.92 3.60
C THR A 7 13.25 -15.70 2.14
N ARG A 8 12.54 -16.34 1.18
CA ARG A 8 12.79 -16.16 -0.27
C ARG A 8 12.28 -14.81 -0.79
N PHE A 9 11.20 -14.30 -0.21
CA PHE A 9 10.59 -13.02 -0.57
C PHE A 9 10.44 -12.15 0.67
N ASP A 10 11.51 -11.43 1.03
CA ASP A 10 11.51 -10.43 2.10
C ASP A 10 11.55 -9.01 1.52
N PRO A 11 10.45 -8.52 0.91
CA PRO A 11 10.37 -7.15 0.45
C PRO A 11 10.31 -6.18 1.64
N LEU A 12 10.97 -5.04 1.49
CA LEU A 12 10.83 -3.92 2.41
C LEU A 12 9.59 -3.13 2.01
N PHE A 13 8.58 -3.15 2.87
CA PHE A 13 7.37 -2.36 2.66
C PHE A 13 7.58 -0.95 3.18
N VAL A 14 7.09 0.02 2.44
CA VAL A 14 7.22 1.43 2.79
C VAL A 14 5.86 2.12 2.69
N ILE A 15 5.54 2.85 3.74
CA ILE A 15 4.30 3.63 3.86
C ILE A 15 4.67 5.11 4.05
N PRO A 16 4.09 6.04 3.25
CA PRO A 16 4.20 7.47 3.51
C PRO A 16 3.45 7.84 4.81
N ASP A 17 4.15 8.51 5.73
CA ASP A 17 3.62 8.92 7.06
C ASP A 17 3.24 10.42 7.08
N GLY A 18 3.13 11.04 5.90
CA GLY A 18 3.01 12.50 5.75
C GLY A 18 4.37 13.22 5.84
N ASN A 19 4.41 14.48 5.36
CA ASN A 19 5.61 15.33 5.37
C ASN A 19 6.89 14.68 4.79
N ALA A 20 6.80 14.04 3.61
CA ALA A 20 7.97 13.48 2.91
C ALA A 20 8.71 12.35 3.64
N ARG A 21 8.13 11.80 4.72
CA ARG A 21 8.76 10.74 5.51
C ARG A 21 8.14 9.38 5.20
N PHE A 22 9.00 8.37 5.24
CA PHE A 22 8.64 6.99 4.90
C PHE A 22 8.91 6.06 6.07
N LYS A 23 7.89 5.29 6.45
CA LYS A 23 7.99 4.24 7.47
C LYS A 23 8.30 2.92 6.78
N ALA A 24 9.46 2.34 7.07
CA ALA A 24 9.82 1.00 6.60
C ALA A 24 9.24 -0.05 7.54
N LEU A 25 8.56 -1.04 6.97
CA LEU A 25 7.93 -2.16 7.65
C LEU A 25 8.49 -3.47 7.07
N SER A 26 8.76 -4.42 7.97
CA SER A 26 8.96 -5.82 7.58
C SER A 26 7.62 -6.45 7.18
N MET A 27 7.65 -7.61 6.52
CA MET A 27 6.43 -8.30 6.10
C MET A 27 5.40 -8.50 7.24
N PRO A 28 5.79 -9.00 8.43
CA PRO A 28 4.86 -9.14 9.55
C PRO A 28 4.31 -7.80 10.05
N GLY A 29 5.14 -6.75 10.04
CA GLY A 29 4.72 -5.39 10.38
C GLY A 29 3.72 -4.83 9.38
N ALA A 30 3.93 -5.09 8.09
CA ALA A 30 3.01 -4.69 7.03
C ALA A 30 1.65 -5.41 7.14
N PHE A 31 1.64 -6.70 7.46
CA PHE A 31 0.39 -7.43 7.72
C PHE A 31 -0.36 -6.88 8.93
N ARG A 32 0.33 -6.63 10.05
CA ARG A 32 -0.29 -6.04 11.24
C ARG A 32 -0.85 -4.65 10.94
N GLN A 33 -0.11 -3.84 10.19
CA GLN A 33 -0.54 -2.51 9.78
C GLN A 33 -1.77 -2.57 8.86
N ALA A 34 -1.80 -3.51 7.91
CA ALA A 34 -2.91 -3.71 6.98
C ALA A 34 -4.22 -4.14 7.68
N LEU A 35 -4.11 -4.86 8.80
CA LEU A 35 -5.25 -5.26 9.64
C LEU A 35 -5.61 -4.22 10.71
N SER A 36 -4.76 -3.20 10.91
CA SER A 36 -4.99 -2.13 11.87
C SER A 36 -5.63 -0.91 11.20
N VAL A 37 -6.24 -0.05 12.03
CA VAL A 37 -6.80 1.23 11.56
C VAL A 37 -5.67 2.09 10.99
N PRO A 38 -5.86 2.76 9.84
CA PRO A 38 -4.85 3.65 9.29
C PRO A 38 -4.64 4.83 10.25
N THR A 39 -3.45 4.92 10.83
CA THR A 39 -3.06 6.05 11.66
C THR A 39 -2.37 7.08 10.77
N ILE A 40 -3.03 8.21 10.53
CA ILE A 40 -2.46 9.32 9.76
C ILE A 40 -1.92 10.33 10.76
N GLY A 41 -0.62 10.60 10.71
CA GLY A 41 -0.05 11.75 11.40
C GLY A 41 0.05 11.63 12.92
N GLN A 42 0.08 10.41 13.50
CA GLN A 42 0.63 10.27 14.86
C GLN A 42 2.13 10.10 14.76
N GLY A 43 2.81 11.24 14.63
CA GLY A 43 4.26 11.33 14.62
C GLY A 43 4.84 10.67 15.88
N GLN A 44 5.55 9.56 15.68
CA GLN A 44 6.56 9.06 16.60
C GLN A 44 7.77 8.60 15.78
N SER A 45 8.61 9.59 15.44
CA SER A 45 10.08 9.54 15.46
C SER A 45 10.89 8.55 14.59
N ALA A 46 10.29 7.74 13.70
CA ALA A 46 11.06 6.77 12.89
C ALA A 46 10.85 6.86 11.37
N GLY A 47 10.45 8.02 10.84
CA GLY A 47 10.36 8.21 9.39
C GLY A 47 11.76 8.36 8.78
N HIS A 48 12.17 7.43 7.92
CA HIS A 48 13.41 7.50 7.16
C HIS A 48 13.19 8.26 5.85
N ASP A 49 14.25 8.89 5.34
CA ASP A 49 14.25 9.48 4.01
C ASP A 49 14.28 8.37 2.94
N LEU A 50 13.66 8.62 1.78
CA LEU A 50 13.53 7.63 0.72
C LEU A 50 14.91 7.20 0.19
N ALA A 51 15.86 8.13 0.08
CA ALA A 51 17.22 7.84 -0.35
C ALA A 51 17.90 6.79 0.55
N LYS A 52 17.80 6.97 1.87
CA LYS A 52 18.36 6.04 2.86
C LYS A 52 17.71 4.65 2.80
N LEU A 53 16.42 4.59 2.49
CA LEU A 53 15.71 3.32 2.32
C LEU A 53 16.09 2.61 1.02
N VAL A 54 16.30 3.37 -0.06
CA VAL A 54 16.79 2.84 -1.34
C VAL A 54 18.21 2.29 -1.18
N ASP A 55 19.10 2.99 -0.48
CA ASP A 55 20.46 2.53 -0.24
C ASP A 55 20.47 1.27 0.63
N ARG A 56 19.61 1.21 1.66
CA ARG A 56 19.43 0.00 2.47
C ARG A 56 18.89 -1.18 1.65
N ALA A 57 17.95 -0.92 0.73
CA ALA A 57 17.40 -1.94 -0.15
C ALA A 57 18.47 -2.47 -1.13
N LYS A 58 19.27 -1.57 -1.73
CA LYS A 58 20.40 -1.93 -2.60
C LYS A 58 21.44 -2.76 -1.85
N ALA A 59 21.85 -2.34 -0.66
CA ALA A 59 22.84 -3.04 0.15
C ALA A 59 22.38 -4.44 0.60
N SER A 60 21.08 -4.63 0.78
CA SER A 60 20.50 -5.94 1.14
C SER A 60 20.00 -6.77 -0.05
N GLY A 61 20.05 -6.22 -1.27
CA GLY A 61 19.48 -6.86 -2.47
C GLY A 61 17.96 -7.07 -2.41
N LYS A 62 17.25 -6.29 -1.58
CA LYS A 62 15.81 -6.48 -1.31
C LYS A 62 14.94 -5.63 -2.23
N LEU A 63 13.76 -6.15 -2.57
CA LEU A 63 12.72 -5.41 -3.29
C LEU A 63 12.09 -4.35 -2.37
N LEU A 64 12.00 -3.11 -2.84
CA LEU A 64 11.31 -2.02 -2.15
C LEU A 64 9.89 -1.88 -2.70
N VAL A 65 8.88 -2.07 -1.85
CA VAL A 65 7.46 -1.96 -2.22
C VAL A 65 6.85 -0.79 -1.49
N ILE A 66 6.39 0.22 -2.23
CA ILE A 66 5.84 1.46 -1.67
C ILE A 66 4.32 1.48 -1.87
N PHE A 67 3.56 1.65 -0.80
CA PHE A 67 2.12 1.89 -0.87
C PHE A 67 1.85 3.38 -1.03
N ALA A 68 1.54 3.81 -2.25
CA ALA A 68 1.46 5.22 -2.58
C ALA A 68 0.36 6.00 -1.83
N GLU A 69 -0.73 5.34 -1.42
CA GLU A 69 -1.81 5.92 -0.61
C GLU A 69 -1.56 5.89 0.90
N GLY A 70 -0.49 5.22 1.34
CA GLY A 70 -0.22 4.95 2.74
C GLY A 70 -1.16 3.95 3.44
N THR A 71 -2.14 3.38 2.73
CA THR A 71 -3.02 2.34 3.25
C THR A 71 -3.26 1.25 2.22
N THR A 72 -3.81 0.10 2.64
CA THR A 72 -4.25 -0.94 1.72
C THR A 72 -5.44 -0.47 0.89
N THR A 73 -5.35 -0.65 -0.43
CA THR A 73 -6.43 -0.30 -1.36
C THR A 73 -7.42 -1.45 -1.50
N ASN A 74 -8.70 -1.11 -1.68
CA ASN A 74 -9.76 -2.07 -1.99
C ASN A 74 -9.79 -2.45 -3.48
N GLY A 75 -8.79 -2.03 -4.26
CA GLY A 75 -8.66 -2.34 -5.69
C GLY A 75 -9.72 -1.70 -6.58
N ARG A 76 -10.56 -0.80 -6.04
CA ARG A 76 -11.65 -0.11 -6.76
C ARG A 76 -11.33 1.34 -7.15
N GLY A 77 -10.47 2.01 -6.39
CA GLY A 77 -10.09 3.39 -6.66
C GLY A 77 -8.79 3.72 -5.95
N LEU A 78 -8.09 4.72 -6.49
CA LEU A 78 -6.84 5.21 -5.92
C LEU A 78 -7.16 6.43 -5.04
N LEU A 79 -6.87 6.42 -3.74
CA LEU A 79 -6.96 7.63 -2.90
C LEU A 79 -5.97 8.70 -3.36
N ALA A 80 -6.29 9.96 -3.08
CA ALA A 80 -5.39 11.07 -3.32
C ALA A 80 -4.08 10.84 -2.54
N MET A 81 -2.97 10.77 -3.26
CA MET A 81 -1.66 10.65 -2.63
C MET A 81 -1.35 11.92 -1.84
N PRO A 82 -0.67 11.81 -0.68
CA PRO A 82 -0.21 13.00 0.03
C PRO A 82 0.71 13.81 -0.90
N ASP A 83 0.39 15.09 -1.10
CA ASP A 83 0.90 15.96 -2.19
C ASP A 83 2.43 16.00 -2.35
N LYS A 84 3.20 15.77 -1.28
CA LYS A 84 4.67 15.73 -1.31
C LYS A 84 5.25 14.36 -1.67
N GLY A 85 4.49 13.27 -1.50
CA GLY A 85 4.95 11.91 -1.78
C GLY A 85 5.09 11.61 -3.29
N THR A 86 4.27 12.24 -4.11
CA THR A 86 4.32 12.12 -5.58
C THR A 86 5.60 12.70 -6.17
N THR A 87 6.09 13.81 -5.60
CA THR A 87 7.32 14.48 -6.04
C THR A 87 8.55 13.63 -5.70
N ILE A 88 8.60 13.04 -4.50
CA ILE A 88 9.76 12.27 -4.04
C ILE A 88 9.88 10.93 -4.78
N LEU A 89 8.75 10.33 -5.17
CA LEU A 89 8.76 9.12 -6.01
C LEU A 89 9.26 9.40 -7.42
N ASN A 90 9.10 10.62 -7.94
CA ASN A 90 9.65 11.02 -9.23
C ASN A 90 11.16 11.39 -9.13
N THR A 91 11.61 11.86 -7.97
CA THR A 91 13.02 12.18 -7.69
C THR A 91 13.86 10.97 -7.30
N ALA A 92 13.24 9.82 -6.98
CA ALA A 92 13.96 8.61 -6.63
C ALA A 92 14.83 8.14 -7.80
N THR A 93 16.14 8.07 -7.58
CA THR A 93 17.22 7.83 -8.56
C THR A 93 17.23 6.42 -9.19
N GLY A 94 16.09 5.74 -9.24
CA GLY A 94 15.94 4.37 -9.73
C GLY A 94 14.71 4.19 -10.61
N ARG A 95 14.65 3.06 -11.33
CA ARG A 95 13.49 2.72 -12.18
C ARG A 95 12.28 2.43 -11.30
N VAL A 96 11.31 3.32 -11.28
CA VAL A 96 10.05 3.14 -10.55
C VAL A 96 9.04 2.45 -11.45
N TYR A 97 8.50 1.32 -10.99
CA TYR A 97 7.48 0.57 -11.71
C TYR A 97 6.13 0.76 -11.01
N ALA A 98 5.19 1.46 -11.66
CA ALA A 98 3.83 1.55 -11.15
C ALA A 98 3.18 0.16 -11.27
N SER A 99 2.67 -0.36 -10.16
CA SER A 99 2.04 -1.67 -10.13
C SER A 99 0.66 -1.60 -9.50
N ALA A 100 -0.25 -2.41 -10.02
CA ALA A 100 -1.61 -2.52 -9.51
C ALA A 100 -1.96 -4.00 -9.33
N VAL A 101 -2.38 -4.34 -8.13
CA VAL A 101 -2.82 -5.68 -7.75
C VAL A 101 -4.34 -5.70 -7.69
N ARG A 102 -4.96 -6.66 -8.37
CA ARG A 102 -6.41 -6.89 -8.31
C ARG A 102 -6.70 -8.30 -7.82
N TYR A 103 -7.69 -8.42 -6.96
CA TYR A 103 -8.18 -9.69 -6.44
C TYR A 103 -9.56 -10.00 -7.03
N ASN A 104 -9.76 -11.26 -7.42
CA ASN A 104 -11.04 -11.78 -7.86
C ASN A 104 -11.33 -13.10 -7.12
N PRO A 105 -12.45 -13.22 -6.37
CA PRO A 105 -13.50 -12.22 -6.16
C PRO A 105 -13.04 -11.04 -5.27
N PRO A 106 -13.60 -9.83 -5.42
CA PRO A 106 -13.25 -8.66 -4.60
C PRO A 106 -13.55 -8.81 -3.11
N ARG A 107 -14.26 -9.89 -2.72
CA ARG A 107 -14.63 -10.24 -1.34
C ARG A 107 -13.42 -10.46 -0.42
N GLY A 108 -12.22 -10.65 -0.98
CA GLY A 108 -10.98 -10.81 -0.21
C GLY A 108 -10.38 -9.52 0.32
N CYS A 109 -10.81 -8.33 -0.13
CA CYS A 109 -10.20 -7.06 0.29
C CYS A 109 -10.78 -6.55 1.62
N SER A 110 -9.91 -6.52 2.63
CA SER A 110 -10.00 -5.99 4.00
C SER A 110 -11.34 -6.16 4.75
N PRO A 111 -11.34 -6.79 5.93
CA PRO A 111 -12.53 -6.82 6.76
C PRO A 111 -12.86 -5.43 7.28
N VAL A 112 -14.15 -5.08 7.26
CA VAL A 112 -14.67 -4.05 8.15
C VAL A 112 -14.53 -4.61 9.59
N PRO A 113 -14.11 -3.82 10.61
CA PRO A 113 -13.64 -4.34 11.91
C PRO A 113 -14.51 -5.41 12.56
N GLN A 114 -15.84 -5.31 12.43
CA GLN A 114 -16.77 -6.26 13.06
C GLN A 114 -16.99 -7.55 12.25
N THR A 115 -16.45 -7.64 11.02
CA THR A 115 -16.65 -8.77 10.12
C THR A 115 -15.40 -9.62 9.91
N ALA A 116 -14.31 -9.36 10.66
CA ALA A 116 -13.02 -10.03 10.47
C ALA A 116 -13.09 -11.57 10.53
N VAL A 117 -13.86 -12.12 11.47
CA VAL A 117 -14.03 -13.58 11.60
C VAL A 117 -14.80 -14.15 10.41
N ARG A 118 -15.90 -13.49 9.99
CA ARG A 118 -16.71 -13.89 8.84
C ARG A 118 -15.96 -13.74 7.52
N TRP A 119 -15.11 -12.71 7.41
CA TRP A 119 -14.20 -12.50 6.28
C TRP A 119 -13.14 -13.58 6.22
N LEU A 120 -12.50 -13.92 7.36
CA LEU A 120 -11.50 -14.98 7.43
C LEU A 120 -12.11 -16.33 7.05
N TRP A 121 -13.31 -16.63 7.56
CA TRP A 121 -14.08 -17.80 7.16
C TRP A 121 -14.39 -17.78 5.66
N GLY A 122 -14.88 -16.66 5.14
CA GLY A 122 -15.15 -16.50 3.71
C GLY A 122 -13.90 -16.65 2.82
N LEU A 123 -12.73 -16.22 3.29
CA LEU A 123 -11.46 -16.42 2.59
C LEU A 123 -11.03 -17.88 2.57
N VAL A 124 -11.09 -18.55 3.72
CA VAL A 124 -10.69 -19.97 3.85
C VAL A 124 -11.67 -20.88 3.11
N SER A 125 -12.96 -20.51 3.06
CA SER A 125 -14.00 -21.25 2.36
C SER A 125 -14.10 -20.90 0.86
N CYS A 126 -13.36 -19.91 0.35
CA CYS A 126 -13.38 -19.55 -1.07
C CYS A 126 -12.29 -20.28 -1.85
N THR A 127 -12.67 -21.25 -2.68
CA THR A 127 -11.76 -22.10 -3.46
C THR A 127 -11.28 -21.48 -4.78
N GLY A 128 -11.42 -20.17 -4.97
CA GLY A 128 -11.21 -19.52 -6.27
C GLY A 128 -10.66 -18.09 -6.20
N VAL A 129 -9.73 -17.82 -5.28
CA VAL A 129 -9.07 -16.51 -5.21
C VAL A 129 -7.98 -16.43 -6.28
N SER A 130 -8.18 -15.55 -7.25
CA SER A 130 -7.17 -15.19 -8.26
C SER A 130 -6.65 -13.79 -7.99
N CYS A 131 -5.34 -13.62 -8.18
CA CYS A 131 -4.64 -12.35 -8.05
C CYS A 131 -4.05 -11.98 -9.42
N THR A 132 -4.36 -10.79 -9.92
CA THR A 132 -3.76 -10.25 -11.14
C THR A 132 -2.87 -9.08 -10.78
N LEU A 133 -1.56 -9.24 -10.98
CA LEU A 133 -0.59 -8.17 -10.89
C LEU A 133 -0.40 -7.55 -12.29
N ARG A 134 -0.55 -6.24 -12.38
CA ARG A 134 -0.20 -5.46 -13.57
C ARG A 134 0.91 -4.49 -13.21
N MET A 135 1.87 -4.34 -14.11
CA MET A 135 3.00 -3.43 -13.94
C MET A 135 3.14 -2.54 -15.17
N SER A 136 3.53 -1.29 -14.98
CA SER A 136 3.92 -0.40 -16.08
C SER A 136 5.35 -0.65 -16.54
N ALA A 137 5.69 -0.08 -17.69
CA ALA A 137 7.04 0.37 -17.99
C ALA A 137 7.56 1.32 -16.88
N PRO A 138 8.88 1.54 -16.75
CA PRO A 138 9.40 2.50 -15.79
C PRO A 138 8.73 3.87 -15.99
N VAL A 139 8.35 4.52 -14.89
CA VAL A 139 7.78 5.86 -14.93
C VAL A 139 8.92 6.83 -15.27
N GLU A 140 8.90 7.37 -16.48
CA GLU A 140 9.90 8.32 -16.99
C GLU A 140 9.25 9.68 -17.26
N GLY A 141 9.92 10.77 -16.87
CA GLY A 141 9.59 12.14 -17.30
C GLY A 141 8.50 12.86 -16.49
N LYS A 142 7.55 13.52 -17.21
CA LYS A 142 6.50 14.39 -16.66
C LYS A 142 5.27 13.65 -16.09
N GLN A 143 5.15 12.35 -16.32
CA GLN A 143 4.01 11.57 -15.84
C GLN A 143 4.08 11.40 -14.34
N THR A 144 2.95 11.64 -13.66
CA THR A 144 2.89 11.40 -12.22
C THR A 144 2.79 9.90 -11.94
N VAL A 145 3.36 9.44 -10.82
CA VAL A 145 3.26 8.04 -10.39
C VAL A 145 1.79 7.64 -10.19
N ALA A 146 0.95 8.57 -9.71
CA ALA A 146 -0.48 8.37 -9.55
C ALA A 146 -1.19 8.06 -10.88
N GLU A 147 -0.90 8.84 -11.91
CA GLU A 147 -1.46 8.64 -13.24
C GLU A 147 -1.04 7.29 -13.84
N SER A 148 0.23 6.92 -13.68
CA SER A 148 0.74 5.61 -14.11
C SER A 148 0.04 4.45 -13.41
N ILE A 149 -0.18 4.54 -12.09
CA ILE A 149 -0.91 3.53 -11.33
C ILE A 149 -2.37 3.45 -11.79
N CYS A 150 -3.05 4.58 -11.96
CA CYS A 150 -4.43 4.63 -12.45
C CYS A 150 -4.55 3.99 -13.84
N ARG A 151 -3.59 4.24 -14.74
CA ARG A 151 -3.54 3.66 -16.08
C ARG A 151 -3.35 2.14 -16.05
N VAL A 152 -2.33 1.65 -15.35
CA VAL A 152 -2.02 0.21 -15.22
C VAL A 152 -3.17 -0.53 -14.55
N GLY A 153 -3.64 0.04 -13.44
CA GLY A 153 -4.68 -0.53 -12.61
C GLY A 153 -6.07 -0.38 -13.19
N ARG A 154 -6.27 0.39 -14.27
CA ARG A 154 -7.60 0.84 -14.75
C ARG A 154 -8.46 1.34 -13.58
N LEU A 155 -7.87 2.18 -12.73
CA LEU A 155 -8.48 2.74 -11.53
C LEU A 155 -8.82 4.22 -11.76
N ARG A 156 -9.81 4.72 -11.02
CA ARG A 156 -10.08 6.16 -10.94
C ARG A 156 -9.40 6.72 -9.69
N GLN A 157 -8.77 7.89 -9.85
CA GLN A 157 -8.29 8.64 -8.70
C GLN A 157 -9.50 9.26 -8.00
N LEU A 158 -9.59 9.03 -6.71
CA LEU A 158 -10.62 9.56 -5.84
C LEU A 158 -10.09 10.86 -5.23
N GLY A 159 -10.93 11.90 -5.18
CA GLY A 159 -10.64 13.14 -4.44
C GLY A 159 -10.70 12.96 -2.92
N LEU A 160 -10.61 11.72 -2.44
CA LEU A 160 -10.66 11.33 -1.04
C LEU A 160 -9.22 11.13 -0.57
N SER A 161 -8.90 11.79 0.51
CA SER A 161 -7.64 11.64 1.23
C SER A 161 -7.71 10.45 2.20
N ALA A 162 -6.55 10.04 2.70
CA ALA A 162 -6.52 9.06 3.77
C ALA A 162 -7.29 9.57 5.03
N LYS A 163 -7.34 10.88 5.27
CA LYS A 163 -8.07 11.48 6.41
C LYS A 163 -9.57 11.18 6.32
N ASP A 164 -10.13 11.29 5.12
CA ASP A 164 -11.55 10.99 4.89
C ASP A 164 -11.87 9.51 5.17
N LYS A 165 -10.90 8.61 4.97
CA LYS A 165 -11.02 7.18 5.32
C LYS A 165 -11.06 6.97 6.84
N VAL A 166 -10.29 7.75 7.60
CA VAL A 166 -10.32 7.72 9.07
C VAL A 166 -11.65 8.30 9.58
N ASP A 167 -12.10 9.41 9.01
CA ASP A 167 -13.36 10.04 9.39
C ASP A 167 -14.55 9.11 9.09
N PHE A 168 -14.53 8.42 7.94
CA PHE A 168 -15.49 7.37 7.63
C PHE A 168 -15.48 6.25 8.66
N TYR A 169 -14.30 5.79 9.07
CA TYR A 169 -14.17 4.74 10.08
C TYR A 169 -14.77 5.16 11.43
N GLN A 170 -14.50 6.39 11.88
CA GLN A 170 -15.02 6.92 13.14
C GLN A 170 -16.54 7.11 13.08
N ALA A 171 -17.06 7.60 11.96
CA ALA A 171 -18.50 7.69 11.73
C ALA A 171 -19.15 6.31 11.76
N TRP A 172 -18.56 5.32 11.06
CA TRP A 172 -19.09 3.96 11.01
C TRP A 172 -19.18 3.32 12.40
N LYS A 173 -18.13 3.46 13.23
CA LYS A 173 -18.09 3.00 14.64
C LYS A 173 -19.15 3.66 15.53
N LYS A 174 -19.64 4.85 15.17
CA LYS A 174 -20.69 5.54 15.92
C LYS A 174 -22.07 4.94 15.67
N TYR A 175 -22.30 4.39 14.48
CA TYR A 175 -23.61 3.89 14.06
C TYR A 175 -23.74 2.35 14.11
N HIS A 176 -22.63 1.62 14.23
CA HIS A 176 -22.56 0.16 14.33
C HIS A 176 -21.56 -0.24 15.41
#